data_AF-A0A534U2X4-F1
#
_entry.id   AF-A0A534U2X4-F1
#
_cell.length_a   1.000
_cell.length_b   1.000
_cell.length_c   1.000
_cell.angle_alpha   90.00
_cell.angle_beta   90.00
_cell.angle_gamma   90.00
#
_symmetry.space_group_name_H-M   'P 1'
#
loop_
_entity.id
_entity.type
_entity.pdbx_description
1 polymer ?
#
loop_
_entity_poly.entity_id
_entity_poly.type
_entity_poly.pdbx_seq_one_letter_code
_entity_poly.pdbx_strand_id
1 'polypeptide(L)' 'MNFCQSAGVIPLVGLSEFETAIRSALDQWIASTAGSGCARGATTFSAFDGSSFTATASATCGEYTESVQITVRRV' A
#
# COMPACT_ATOMS: atom_id res chain seq x y z
N MET A 1 -11.76 33.91 -9.68
CA MET A 1 -10.79 32.80 -9.54
C MET A 1 -11.58 31.62 -8.99
N ASN A 2 -11.81 30.59 -9.79
CA ASN A 2 -12.73 29.50 -9.47
C ASN A 2 -11.95 28.41 -8.70
N PHE A 3 -12.20 28.27 -7.41
CA PHE A 3 -11.61 27.19 -6.61
C PHE A 3 -12.42 25.92 -6.83
N CYS A 4 -12.02 25.08 -7.79
CA CYS A 4 -12.43 23.67 -7.78
C CYS A 4 -11.80 23.01 -6.56
N GLN A 5 -12.51 22.99 -5.42
CA GLN A 5 -12.17 22.05 -4.36
C GLN A 5 -12.51 20.65 -4.88
N SER A 6 -11.48 19.90 -5.27
CA SER A 6 -11.60 18.48 -5.57
C SER A 6 -12.24 17.77 -4.38
N ALA A 7 -13.24 16.96 -4.65
CA ALA A 7 -13.96 16.16 -3.68
C ALA A 7 -13.01 15.44 -2.71
N GLY A 8 -13.34 15.49 -1.41
CA GLY A 8 -12.88 14.47 -0.47
C GLY A 8 -11.38 14.43 -0.19
N VAL A 9 -10.76 15.53 0.22
CA VAL A 9 -9.41 15.50 0.81
C VAL A 9 -9.47 14.69 2.13
N ILE A 10 -8.99 13.43 2.15
CA ILE A 10 -8.53 12.85 3.42
C ILE A 10 -7.51 13.87 3.90
N PRO A 11 -7.64 14.47 5.09
CA PRO A 11 -6.65 15.46 5.53
C PRO A 11 -5.28 14.81 5.35
N LEU A 12 -4.45 15.40 4.47
CA LEU A 12 -3.13 14.90 4.07
C LEU A 12 -2.26 14.51 5.28
N VAL A 13 -2.61 15.07 6.43
CA VAL A 13 -2.09 14.83 7.78
C VAL A 13 -2.24 13.38 8.29
N GLY A 14 -3.00 12.51 7.62
CA GLY A 14 -3.11 11.09 8.01
C GLY A 14 -2.64 10.10 6.94
N LEU A 15 -2.50 10.52 5.69
CA LEU A 15 -2.17 9.62 4.59
C LEU A 15 -0.77 9.03 4.78
N SER A 16 0.20 9.84 5.21
CA SER A 16 1.56 9.40 5.53
C SER A 16 1.61 8.36 6.64
N GLU A 17 0.81 8.53 7.69
CA GLU A 17 0.71 7.63 8.83
C GLU A 17 0.06 6.31 8.41
N PHE A 18 -0.99 6.37 7.59
CA PHE A 18 -1.63 5.19 7.01
C PHE A 18 -0.70 4.44 6.06
N GLU A 19 -0.01 5.14 5.15
CA GLU A 19 1.00 4.55 4.26
C GLU A 19 2.12 3.89 5.06
N THR A 20 2.57 4.53 6.14
CA THR A 20 3.61 3.98 7.03
C THR A 20 3.12 2.73 7.75
N ALA A 21 1.90 2.73 8.28
CA ALA A 21 1.32 1.57 8.95
C ALA A 21 1.14 0.40 7.96
N ILE A 22 0.65 0.67 6.75
CA ILE A 22 0.47 -0.33 5.70
C ILE A 22 1.83 -0.87 5.24
N ARG A 23 2.82 0.00 5.03
CA ARG A 23 4.18 -0.42 4.69
C ARG A 23 4.76 -1.34 5.76
N SER A 24 4.58 -1.00 7.04
CA SER A 24 5.02 -1.84 8.15
C SER A 24 4.33 -3.21 8.15
N ALA A 25 3.01 -3.26 7.94
CA ALA A 25 2.27 -4.52 7.85
C ALA A 25 2.70 -5.38 6.65
N LEU A 26 2.91 -4.75 5.49
CA LEU A 26 3.42 -5.42 4.29
C LEU A 26 4.84 -5.93 4.50
N ASP A 27 5.71 -5.17 5.17
CA ASP A 27 7.08 -5.57 5.48
C ASP A 27 7.11 -6.73 6.48
N GLN A 28 6.20 -6.76 7.47
CA GLN A 28 6.04 -7.90 8.38
C GLN A 28 5.55 -9.14 7.65
N TRP A 29 4.55 -9.00 6.77
CA TRP A 29 4.10 -10.10 5.91
C TRP A 29 5.25 -10.63 5.05
N ILE A 30 5.96 -9.75 4.34
CA ILE A 30 7.13 -10.13 3.54
C ILE A 30 8.19 -10.80 4.41
N ALA A 31 8.50 -10.30 5.60
CA ALA A 31 9.51 -10.92 6.47
C ALA A 31 9.09 -12.34 6.89
N SER A 32 7.79 -12.54 7.16
CA SER A 32 7.23 -13.86 7.46
C SER A 32 7.28 -14.82 6.27
N THR A 33 7.08 -14.30 5.06
CA THR A 33 7.11 -15.09 3.81
C THR A 33 8.54 -15.29 3.28
N ALA A 34 9.44 -14.31 3.42
CA ALA A 34 10.81 -14.34 2.91
C ALA A 34 11.73 -15.27 3.72
N GLY A 35 11.44 -15.48 5.01
CA GLY A 35 12.19 -16.40 5.87
C GLY A 35 12.20 -17.85 5.40
N SER A 36 11.31 -18.26 4.48
CA SER A 36 11.22 -19.62 3.94
C SER A 36 11.99 -19.85 2.63
N GLY A 37 12.84 -18.92 2.21
CA GLY A 37 13.58 -19.00 0.94
C GLY A 37 12.98 -18.18 -0.19
N CYS A 38 12.17 -17.17 0.16
CA CYS A 38 11.57 -16.26 -0.81
C CYS A 38 12.30 -14.91 -0.83
N ALA A 39 12.44 -14.34 -2.03
CA ALA A 39 12.94 -12.99 -2.22
C ALA A 39 11.81 -11.96 -2.05
N ARG A 40 12.12 -10.85 -1.38
CA ARG A 40 11.23 -9.69 -1.28
C ARG A 40 11.01 -9.08 -2.67
N GLY A 41 9.74 -8.88 -3.04
CA GLY A 41 9.33 -8.09 -4.19
C GLY A 41 9.16 -6.61 -3.86
N ALA A 42 8.80 -5.81 -4.86
CA ALA A 42 8.57 -4.38 -4.68
C ALA A 42 7.27 -4.11 -3.93
N THR A 43 7.27 -3.08 -3.08
CA THR A 43 6.05 -2.49 -2.52
C THR A 43 5.71 -1.23 -3.29
N THR A 44 4.52 -1.18 -3.87
CA THR A 44 4.03 -0.01 -4.62
C THR A 44 2.79 0.57 -3.96
N PHE A 45 2.65 1.89 -4.08
CA PHE A 45 1.48 2.64 -3.63
C PHE A 45 0.90 3.37 -4.83
N SER A 46 -0.42 3.28 -5.02
CA SER A 46 -1.11 4.11 -5.99
C SER A 46 -1.23 5.54 -5.45
N ALA A 47 -1.34 6.51 -6.36
CA ALA A 47 -1.77 7.84 -5.95
C ALA A 47 -3.16 7.76 -5.29
N PHE A 48 -3.38 8.60 -4.28
CA PHE A 48 -4.70 8.79 -3.70
C PHE A 48 -5.58 9.58 -4.69
N ASP A 49 -6.74 9.03 -5.05
CA ASP A 49 -7.64 9.60 -6.06
C ASP A 49 -8.75 10.51 -5.49
N GLY A 50 -8.73 10.77 -4.18
CA GLY A 50 -9.80 11.48 -3.46
C GLY A 50 -10.82 10.56 -2.77
N SER A 51 -10.81 9.27 -3.11
CA SER A 51 -11.70 8.24 -2.55
C SER A 51 -10.94 7.05 -2.00
N SER A 52 -9.88 6.62 -2.66
CA SER A 52 -9.11 5.45 -2.29
C SER A 52 -7.64 5.54 -2.69
N PHE A 53 -6.83 4.69 -2.06
CA PHE A 53 -5.53 4.31 -2.58
C PHE A 53 -5.32 2.82 -2.37
N THR A 54 -4.39 2.26 -3.14
CA THR A 54 -4.03 0.85 -3.10
C THR A 54 -2.56 0.71 -2.80
N ALA A 55 -2.22 -0.23 -1.93
CA ALA A 55 -0.86 -0.67 -1.71
C ALA A 55 -0.73 -2.13 -2.13
N THR A 56 0.33 -2.45 -2.85
CA THR A 56 0.62 -3.81 -3.31
C THR A 56 2.02 -4.19 -2.88
N ALA A 57 2.16 -5.41 -2.35
CA ALA A 57 3.45 -6.04 -2.13
C ALA A 57 3.49 -7.42 -2.77
N SER A 58 4.69 -7.87 -3.12
CA SER A 58 4.91 -9.22 -3.59
C SER A 58 6.13 -9.87 -2.94
N ALA A 59 6.16 -11.20 -2.98
CA ALA A 59 7.30 -12.02 -2.63
C ALA A 59 7.42 -13.15 -3.66
N THR A 60 8.65 -13.50 -4.04
CA THR A 60 8.92 -14.55 -5.03
C THR A 60 9.63 -15.72 -4.34
N CYS A 61 9.02 -16.89 -4.37
CA CYS A 61 9.46 -18.12 -3.73
C CYS A 61 9.83 -19.16 -4.81
N GLY A 62 11.08 -19.16 -5.27
CA GLY A 62 11.50 -20.01 -6.39
C GLY A 62 10.74 -19.65 -7.68
N GLU A 63 9.87 -20.55 -8.15
CA GLU A 63 9.06 -20.35 -9.36
C GLU A 63 7.71 -19.66 -9.09
N TYR A 64 7.31 -19.52 -7.82
CA TYR A 64 6.02 -18.95 -7.44
C TYR A 64 6.17 -17.49 -7.02
N THR A 65 5.16 -16.68 -7.32
CA THR A 65 5.04 -15.31 -6.79
C THR A 65 3.73 -15.15 -6.06
N GLU A 66 3.82 -14.69 -4.82
CA GLU A 66 2.68 -14.33 -4.00
C GLU A 66 2.57 -12.81 -3.94
N SER A 67 1.33 -12.29 -3.91
CA SER A 67 1.08 -10.86 -3.80
C SER A 67 -0.09 -10.57 -2.87
N VAL A 68 0.07 -9.51 -2.07
CA VAL A 68 -1.00 -8.96 -1.23
C VAL A 68 -1.32 -7.55 -1.72
N GLN A 69 -2.61 -7.27 -1.86
CA GLN A 69 -3.12 -5.97 -2.24
C GLN A 69 -4.07 -5.46 -1.15
N ILE A 70 -3.83 -4.25 -0.67
CA ILE A 70 -4.65 -3.56 0.34
C ILE A 70 -5.26 -2.34 -0.32
N THR A 71 -6.59 -2.21 -0.27
CA THR A 71 -7.31 -1.03 -0.73
C THR A 71 -7.86 -0.28 0.47
N VAL A 72 -7.45 0.97 0.63
CA VAL A 72 -7.98 1.86 1.66
C VAL A 72 -8.99 2.78 1.02
N ARG A 73 -10.18 2.87 1.61
CA ARG A 73 -11.26 3.71 1.12
C ARG A 73 -11.60 4.76 2.17
N ARG A 74 -11.86 5.97 1.72
CA ARG A 74 -12.52 7.00 2.51
C ARG A 74 -13.98 6.57 2.72
N VAL A 75 -14.41 6.57 3.98
CA VAL A 75 -15.80 6.35 4.37
C VAL A 75 -16.50 7.66 4.70
#